data_AF-A0A0C9ZUA9-F1
#
_entry.id   AF-A0A0C9ZUA9-F1
#
_cell.length_a   1.000
_cell.length_b   1.000
_cell.length_c   1.000
_cell.angle_alpha   90.00
_cell.angle_beta   90.00
_cell.angle_gamma   90.00
#
_symmetry.space_group_name_H-M   'P 1'
#
loop_
_entity.id
_entity.type
_entity.pdbx_description
1 polymer ?
#
loop_
_entity_poly.entity_id
_entity_poly.type
_entity_poly.pdbx_seq_one_letter_code
_entity_poly.pdbx_strand_id
1 'polypeptide(L)'
;MDIKPENIVIPTEGGRLSIIDFSVAIRLRSDKEKFRGIVGTPGYTAPEVERGDAYKPIQADLWSCGRTLEVLCSDCKPSFDRNFLLRVAAELMSEDADQRPTMSRVQEWIASKKVTLSAETRGFRYPSHLVAC
;
A
#
# COMPACT_ATOMS: atom_id res chain seq x y z
N MET A 1 8.90 10.43 2.24
CA MET A 1 8.30 11.10 1.07
C MET A 1 9.15 10.85 -0.17
N ASP A 2 9.20 9.60 -0.63
CA ASP A 2 9.62 9.22 -1.99
C ASP A 2 9.30 7.73 -2.23
N ILE A 3 8.11 7.28 -1.81
CA ILE A 3 7.68 5.91 -2.03
C ILE A 3 7.15 5.81 -3.46
N LYS A 4 7.83 5.01 -4.28
CA LYS A 4 7.53 4.76 -5.70
C LYS A 4 8.09 3.38 -6.10
N PRO A 5 7.63 2.78 -7.21
CA PRO A 5 8.11 1.49 -7.67
C PRO A 5 9.64 1.40 -7.80
N GLU A 6 10.29 2.47 -8.25
CA GLU A 6 11.74 2.54 -8.47
C GLU A 6 12.54 2.41 -7.16
N ASN A 7 11.91 2.74 -6.02
CA ASN A 7 12.51 2.66 -4.69
C ASN A 7 12.10 1.39 -3.94
N ILE A 8 11.51 0.38 -4.63
CA ILE A 8 11.15 -0.92 -4.05
C ILE A 8 11.94 -2.01 -4.76
N VAL A 9 12.72 -2.78 -3.98
CA VAL A 9 13.48 -3.92 -4.48
C VAL A 9 12.87 -5.22 -3.97
N ILE A 10 12.69 -6.17 -4.87
CA ILE A 10 12.17 -7.50 -4.57
C ILE A 10 13.27 -8.52 -4.91
N PRO A 11 13.63 -9.44 -4.00
CA PRO A 11 14.57 -10.51 -4.31
C PRO A 11 14.06 -11.40 -5.45
N THR A 12 14.98 -11.92 -6.28
CA THR A 12 14.63 -12.76 -7.43
C THR A 12 14.00 -14.09 -7.03
N GLU A 13 14.42 -14.68 -5.90
CA GLU A 13 13.76 -15.84 -5.31
C GLU A 13 12.40 -15.54 -4.66
N GLY A 14 11.97 -14.26 -4.67
CA GLY A 14 10.80 -13.78 -3.94
C GLY A 14 11.10 -13.54 -2.45
N GLY A 15 10.03 -13.25 -1.69
CA GLY A 15 10.14 -13.00 -0.25
C GLY A 15 9.96 -11.54 0.13
N ARG A 16 10.75 -11.06 1.09
CA ARG A 16 10.56 -9.73 1.68
C ARG A 16 11.11 -8.64 0.75
N LEU A 17 10.24 -7.74 0.31
CA LEU A 17 10.66 -6.51 -0.38
C LEU A 17 11.41 -5.56 0.56
N SER A 18 12.26 -4.73 -0.01
CA SER A 18 13.01 -3.69 0.69
C SER A 18 12.74 -2.33 0.07
N ILE A 19 12.59 -1.31 0.90
CA ILE A 19 12.58 0.09 0.46
C ILE A 19 14.03 0.55 0.38
N ILE A 20 14.39 1.15 -0.75
CA ILE A 20 15.69 1.76 -0.98
C ILE A 20 15.54 3.27 -1.13
N ASP A 21 16.66 3.99 -1.03
CA ASP A 21 16.75 5.45 -1.09
C ASP A 21 16.02 6.19 0.05
N PHE A 22 16.82 6.63 1.03
CA PHE A 22 16.37 7.44 2.17
C PHE A 22 16.93 8.86 2.12
N SER A 23 17.38 9.33 0.96
CA SER A 23 18.05 10.63 0.80
C SER A 23 17.21 11.82 1.27
N VAL A 24 15.88 11.72 1.15
CA VAL A 24 14.91 12.74 1.59
C VAL A 24 14.16 12.35 2.88
N ALA A 25 14.61 11.29 3.57
CA ALA A 25 13.96 10.84 4.79
C ALA A 25 14.22 11.82 5.94
N ILE A 26 13.18 12.03 6.76
CA ILE A 26 13.24 12.86 7.95
C ILE A 26 12.85 12.05 9.18
N ARG A 27 13.50 12.33 10.30
CA ARG A 27 13.14 11.74 11.59
C ARG A 27 12.15 12.65 12.30
N LEU A 28 10.95 12.13 12.53
CA LEU A 28 9.94 12.81 13.33
C LEU A 28 10.26 12.69 14.83
N ARG A 29 10.03 13.77 15.56
CA ARG A 29 9.95 13.85 17.02
C ARG A 29 8.55 13.49 17.52
N SER A 30 7.51 13.74 16.73
CA SER A 30 6.12 13.32 17.00
C SER A 30 5.31 13.16 15.70
N ASP A 31 4.21 12.40 15.78
CA ASP A 31 3.23 12.21 14.71
C ASP A 31 2.39 13.47 14.39
N LYS A 32 2.46 14.49 15.25
CA LYS A 32 1.75 15.76 15.10
C LYS A 32 2.55 16.81 14.31
N GLU A 33 3.81 16.54 14.01
CA GLU A 33 4.64 17.49 13.28
C GLU A 33 4.12 17.72 11.86
N LYS A 34 4.10 19.00 11.47
CA LYS A 34 3.73 19.44 10.14
C LYS A 34 4.93 20.10 9.45
N PHE A 35 5.04 19.83 8.17
CA PHE A 35 6.09 20.38 7.31
C PHE A 35 5.46 21.20 6.20
N ARG A 36 6.27 22.06 5.57
CA ARG A 36 5.91 22.87 4.40
C ARG A 36 6.98 22.70 3.34
N GLY A 37 6.60 22.84 2.08
CA GLY A 37 7.48 22.70 0.93
C GLY A 37 7.09 21.52 0.05
N ILE A 38 7.47 21.61 -1.22
CA ILE A 38 7.17 20.59 -2.24
C ILE A 38 8.37 19.63 -2.29
N VAL A 39 8.12 18.36 -2.00
CA VAL A 39 9.14 17.29 -1.94
C VAL A 39 8.56 15.98 -2.46
N GLY A 40 9.44 15.04 -2.83
CA GLY A 40 9.08 13.76 -3.43
C GLY A 40 9.08 13.79 -4.97
N THR A 41 8.67 12.68 -5.57
CA THR A 41 8.62 12.53 -7.03
C THR A 41 7.25 12.96 -7.59
N PRO A 42 7.19 13.86 -8.59
CA PRO A 42 5.94 14.26 -9.24
C PRO A 42 5.11 13.05 -9.70
N GLY A 43 3.79 13.10 -9.48
CA GLY A 43 2.88 11.99 -9.79
C GLY A 43 2.79 10.90 -8.72
N TYR A 44 3.64 10.96 -7.68
CA TYR A 44 3.55 10.17 -6.44
C TYR A 44 3.34 11.04 -5.20
N THR A 45 3.65 12.33 -5.28
CA THR A 45 3.49 13.29 -4.20
C THR A 45 2.02 13.51 -3.84
N ALA A 46 1.74 13.67 -2.53
CA ALA A 46 0.40 13.93 -2.03
C ALA A 46 -0.10 15.32 -2.45
N PRO A 47 -1.41 15.51 -2.70
CA PRO A 47 -1.92 16.73 -3.29
C PRO A 47 -1.73 17.94 -2.37
N GLU A 48 -1.79 17.77 -1.05
CA GLU A 48 -1.47 18.82 -0.09
C GLU A 48 0.01 19.24 -0.12
N VAL A 49 0.92 18.32 -0.45
CA VAL A 49 2.35 18.61 -0.61
C VAL A 49 2.59 19.34 -1.94
N GLU A 50 1.94 18.91 -3.02
CA GLU A 50 2.03 19.57 -4.34
C GLU A 50 1.49 21.01 -4.30
N ARG A 51 0.44 21.27 -3.52
CA ARG A 51 -0.09 22.62 -3.28
C ARG A 51 0.81 23.48 -2.39
N GLY A 52 1.82 22.89 -1.72
CA GLY A 52 2.67 23.59 -0.76
C GLY A 52 1.99 23.88 0.58
N ASP A 53 0.90 23.18 0.90
CA ASP A 53 0.19 23.31 2.16
C ASP A 53 1.03 22.76 3.34
N ALA A 54 0.59 23.01 4.56
CA ALA A 54 1.18 22.37 5.73
C ALA A 54 0.65 20.95 5.89
N TYR A 55 1.52 19.94 5.84
CA TYR A 55 1.12 18.52 5.82
C TYR A 55 1.81 17.71 6.91
N LYS A 56 1.21 16.57 7.30
CA LYS A 56 1.85 15.57 8.17
C LYS A 56 2.63 14.57 7.29
N PRO A 57 3.94 14.36 7.50
CA PRO A 57 4.74 13.51 6.62
C PRO A 57 4.26 12.06 6.52
N ILE A 58 3.74 11.51 7.62
CA ILE A 58 3.18 10.14 7.63
C ILE A 58 2.00 10.03 6.66
N GLN A 59 1.09 11.01 6.65
CA GLN A 59 -0.06 11.00 5.74
C GLN A 59 0.37 11.15 4.28
N ALA A 60 1.38 11.98 4.00
CA ALA A 60 1.95 12.12 2.67
C ALA A 60 2.62 10.82 2.16
N ASP A 61 3.28 10.07 3.06
CA ASP A 61 3.84 8.75 2.75
C ASP A 61 2.74 7.71 2.46
N LEU A 62 1.61 7.76 3.17
CA LEU A 62 0.46 6.89 2.89
C LEU A 62 -0.08 7.12 1.46
N TRP A 63 -0.22 8.37 1.05
CA TRP A 63 -0.63 8.69 -0.33
C TRP A 63 0.36 8.12 -1.35
N SER A 64 1.65 8.37 -1.16
CA SER A 64 2.72 7.88 -2.05
C SER A 64 2.69 6.35 -2.16
N CYS A 65 2.45 5.67 -1.04
CA CYS A 65 2.25 4.22 -0.98
C CYS A 65 1.01 3.77 -1.77
N GLY A 66 -0.13 4.45 -1.61
CA GLY A 66 -1.34 4.17 -2.38
C GLY A 66 -1.12 4.31 -3.87
N ARG A 67 -0.46 5.39 -4.31
CA ARG A 67 -0.14 5.61 -5.72
C ARG A 67 0.81 4.56 -6.28
N THR A 68 1.80 4.15 -5.48
CA THR A 68 2.71 3.06 -5.83
C THR A 68 1.95 1.74 -6.00
N LEU A 69 1.03 1.42 -5.10
CA LEU A 69 0.19 0.22 -5.20
C LEU A 69 -0.71 0.25 -6.44
N GLU A 70 -1.31 1.40 -6.74
CA GLU A 70 -2.16 1.58 -7.91
C GLU A 70 -1.38 1.33 -9.21
N VAL A 71 -0.19 1.92 -9.35
CA VAL A 71 0.70 1.72 -10.51
C VAL A 71 1.13 0.26 -10.62
N LEU A 72 1.58 -0.37 -9.54
CA LEU A 72 1.97 -1.79 -9.57
C LEU A 72 0.80 -2.72 -9.92
N CYS A 73 -0.43 -2.33 -9.57
CA CYS A 73 -1.63 -3.10 -9.87
C CYS A 73 -2.21 -2.83 -11.27
N SER A 74 -1.86 -1.74 -11.94
CA SER A 74 -2.44 -1.39 -13.26
C SER A 74 -2.20 -2.49 -14.28
N ASP A 75 -0.99 -3.06 -14.25
CA ASP A 75 -0.50 -4.05 -15.22
C ASP A 75 -0.79 -5.50 -14.79
N CYS A 76 -1.38 -5.69 -13.60
CA CYS A 76 -1.79 -7.00 -13.11
C CYS A 76 -3.06 -7.49 -13.81
N LYS A 77 -3.13 -8.79 -14.12
CA LYS A 77 -4.38 -9.42 -14.59
C LYS A 77 -5.51 -9.23 -13.57
N PRO A 78 -6.78 -9.03 -14.00
CA PRO A 78 -7.91 -8.93 -13.10
C PRO A 78 -7.98 -10.13 -12.14
N SER A 79 -8.01 -9.84 -10.84
CA SER A 79 -8.12 -10.83 -9.78
C SER A 79 -8.75 -10.21 -8.55
N PHE A 80 -9.27 -11.05 -7.65
CA PHE A 80 -9.77 -10.58 -6.35
C PHE A 80 -8.67 -9.86 -5.55
N ASP A 81 -7.43 -10.36 -5.64
CA ASP A 81 -6.29 -9.77 -4.96
C ASP A 81 -5.96 -8.37 -5.49
N ARG A 82 -5.92 -8.22 -6.81
CA ARG A 82 -5.74 -6.93 -7.47
C ARG A 82 -6.82 -5.94 -7.05
N ASN A 83 -8.09 -6.35 -7.09
CA ASN A 83 -9.20 -5.47 -6.73
C ASN A 83 -9.17 -5.05 -5.26
N PHE A 84 -8.76 -5.97 -4.37
CA PHE A 84 -8.55 -5.62 -2.97
C PHE A 84 -7.43 -4.60 -2.79
N LEU A 85 -6.27 -4.80 -3.44
CA LEU A 85 -5.15 -3.87 -3.34
C LEU A 85 -5.49 -2.50 -3.92
N LEU A 86 -6.24 -2.44 -5.03
CA LEU A 86 -6.72 -1.17 -5.59
C LEU A 86 -7.68 -0.44 -4.66
N ARG A 87 -8.54 -1.15 -3.92
CA ARG A 87 -9.37 -0.53 -2.87
C ARG A 87 -8.51 0.04 -1.74
N VAL A 88 -7.52 -0.72 -1.27
CA VAL A 88 -6.57 -0.22 -0.25
C VAL A 88 -5.83 1.02 -0.75
N ALA A 89 -5.37 1.00 -2.01
CA ALA A 89 -4.73 2.16 -2.64
C ALA A 89 -5.64 3.39 -2.64
N ALA A 90 -6.92 3.23 -3.00
CA ALA A 90 -7.89 4.32 -3.00
C ALA A 90 -8.10 4.93 -1.60
N GLU A 91 -8.18 4.10 -0.55
CA GLU A 91 -8.31 4.57 0.84
C GLU A 91 -7.06 5.33 1.32
N LEU A 92 -5.87 4.85 0.94
CA LEU A 92 -4.60 5.53 1.21
C LEU A 92 -4.48 6.87 0.48
N MET A 93 -5.14 6.99 -0.67
CA MET A 93 -5.19 8.19 -1.51
C MET A 93 -6.44 9.05 -1.26
N SER A 94 -6.99 9.03 -0.03
CA SER A 94 -8.01 10.02 0.33
C SER A 94 -7.47 11.45 0.19
N GLU A 95 -8.23 12.31 -0.48
CA GLU A 95 -7.96 13.75 -0.60
C GLU A 95 -7.91 14.44 0.76
N ASP A 96 -8.80 14.04 1.67
CA ASP A 96 -8.68 14.41 3.08
C ASP A 96 -7.63 13.50 3.74
N ALA A 97 -6.46 14.09 4.01
CA ALA A 97 -5.33 13.42 4.62
C ALA A 97 -5.67 12.81 6.00
N ASP A 98 -6.60 13.43 6.74
CA ASP A 98 -7.01 12.95 8.08
C ASP A 98 -7.96 11.74 8.00
N GLN A 99 -8.52 11.42 6.83
CA GLN A 99 -9.30 10.20 6.60
C GLN A 99 -8.46 9.01 6.13
N ARG A 100 -7.20 9.21 5.78
CA ARG A 100 -6.31 8.12 5.35
C ARG A 100 -6.14 7.11 6.50
N PRO A 101 -6.25 5.80 6.26
CA PRO A 101 -6.19 4.80 7.31
C PRO A 101 -4.79 4.69 7.90
N THR A 102 -4.69 4.30 9.18
CA THR A 102 -3.40 3.93 9.76
C THR A 102 -2.89 2.62 9.16
N MET A 103 -1.57 2.40 9.15
CA MET A 103 -1.02 1.13 8.70
C MET A 103 -1.50 -0.06 9.54
N SER A 104 -1.77 0.13 10.83
CA SER A 104 -2.39 -0.91 11.67
C SER A 104 -3.78 -1.29 11.14
N ARG A 105 -4.59 -0.31 10.74
CA ARG A 105 -5.91 -0.55 10.14
C ARG A 105 -5.81 -1.30 8.80
N VAL A 106 -4.83 -0.94 7.97
CA VAL A 106 -4.55 -1.65 6.71
C VAL A 106 -4.11 -3.10 6.99
N GLN A 107 -3.28 -3.32 8.01
CA GLN A 107 -2.87 -4.67 8.41
C GLN A 107 -4.06 -5.53 8.86
N GLU A 108 -5.03 -4.96 9.58
CA GLU A 108 -6.27 -5.65 9.93
C GLU A 108 -7.06 -6.09 8.69
N TRP A 109 -7.17 -5.23 7.67
CA TRP A 109 -7.83 -5.58 6.40
C TRP A 109 -7.11 -6.71 5.66
N ILE A 110 -5.77 -6.68 5.65
CA ILE A 110 -4.96 -7.74 5.04
C ILE A 110 -5.12 -9.06 5.82
N ALA A 111 -5.15 -8.98 7.15
CA ALA A 111 -5.32 -10.15 8.02
C ALA A 111 -6.71 -10.78 7.85
N SER A 112 -7.78 -9.97 7.83
CA SER A 112 -9.15 -10.47 7.64
C SER A 112 -9.32 -11.16 6.29
N LYS A 113 -8.73 -10.61 5.22
CA LYS A 113 -8.69 -11.26 3.91
C LYS A 113 -8.02 -12.63 3.92
N LYS A 114 -6.89 -12.78 4.63
CA LYS A 114 -6.20 -14.08 4.77
C LYS A 114 -7.07 -15.12 5.47
N VAL A 115 -7.81 -14.70 6.50
CA VAL A 115 -8.77 -15.58 7.21
C VAL A 115 -9.86 -16.07 6.27
N THR A 116 -10.48 -15.17 5.49
CA THR A 116 -11.53 -15.53 4.52
C THR A 116 -11.04 -16.54 3.49
N LEU A 117 -9.87 -16.31 2.89
CA LEU A 117 -9.29 -17.25 1.92
C LEU A 117 -9.03 -18.63 2.54
N SER A 118 -8.54 -18.69 3.78
CA SER A 118 -8.31 -19.96 4.49
C SER A 118 -9.59 -20.72 4.85
N ALA A 119 -10.70 -19.99 5.07
CA ALA A 119 -12.01 -20.57 5.35
C ALA A 119 -12.65 -21.14 4.07
N GLU A 120 -12.52 -20.45 2.94
CA GLU A 120 -12.98 -20.91 1.64
C GLU A 120 -12.21 -22.15 1.16
N THR A 121 -10.89 -22.21 1.37
CA THR A 121 -10.10 -23.41 1.04
C THR A 121 -10.43 -24.62 1.92
N ARG A 122 -10.84 -24.41 3.17
CA ARG A 122 -11.29 -25.49 4.07
C ARG A 122 -12.69 -26.02 3.72
N GLY A 123 -13.49 -25.27 2.95
CA GLY A 123 -14.80 -25.70 2.45
C GLY A 123 -14.75 -26.63 1.23
N PHE A 124 -13.62 -26.69 0.53
CA PHE A 124 -13.40 -27.63 -0.57
C PHE A 124 -12.99 -29.01 -0.02
N ARG A 125 -13.96 -29.80 0.45
CA ARG A 125 -13.79 -31.26 0.48
C ARG A 125 -13.87 -31.75 -0.95
N TYR A 126 -12.76 -32.24 -1.49
CA TYR A 126 -12.81 -33.08 -2.69
C TYR A 126 -13.73 -34.27 -2.41
N PRO A 127 -14.74 -34.57 -3.24
CA PRO A 127 -15.49 -35.81 -3.10
C PRO A 127 -14.50 -36.97 -3.20
N SER A 128 -14.55 -37.87 -2.22
CA SER A 128 -13.67 -39.04 -2.06
C SER A 128 -13.88 -40.14 -3.11
N HIS A 129 -14.21 -39.77 -4.34
CA HIS A 129 -14.50 -40.71 -5.43
C HIS A 129 -13.84 -40.28 -6.74
N LEU A 130 -12.51 -40.12 -6.72
CA LEU A 130 -11.68 -40.24 -7.93
C LEU A 130 -10.41 -41.02 -7.57
N VAL A 131 -10.59 -42.31 -7.29
CA VAL A 131 -9.59 -43.32 -7.64
C VAL A 131 -10.13 -43.99 -8.89
N ALA A 132 -9.59 -43.64 -10.05
CA ALA A 132 -9.68 -44.45 -11.26
C ALA A 132 -8.57 -44.06 -12.24
N CYS A 133 -7.66 -45.03 -12.44
CA CYS A 133 -6.61 -45.17 -13.44
C CYS A 133 -5.37 -44.28 -13.32
#